data_AF-A0A9P8F7L8-F1
#
_entry.id   AF-A0A9P8F7L8-F1
#
_cell.length_a   1.000
_cell.length_b   1.000
_cell.length_c   1.000
_cell.angle_alpha   90.00
_cell.angle_beta   90.00
_cell.angle_gamma   90.00
#
_symmetry.space_group_name_H-M   'P 1'
#
loop_
_entity.id
_entity.type
_entity.pdbx_description
1 polymer ?
#
loop_
_entity_poly.entity_id
_entity_poly.type
_entity_poly.pdbx_seq_one_letter_code
_entity_poly.pdbx_strand_id
1 'polypeptide(L)'
;EALDKDGGFFYERWGDAPVHSIAAGLTLKKEEIHFFNDIAYYHVPFTHCPTGEQYRMDHKCHCNPKDNFDWNGYSCTARYYELNNMEKPAGWEQEGN
;
A
#
# COMPACT_ATOMS: atom_id res chain seq x y z
N GLU A 1 -5.45 -24.82 2.56
CA GLU A 1 -6.15 -26.07 2.19
C GLU A 1 -7.50 -25.81 1.52
N ALA A 2 -8.41 -25.02 2.11
CA ALA A 2 -9.73 -24.73 1.49
C ALA A 2 -9.63 -24.12 0.08
N LEU A 3 -8.92 -22.98 -0.07
CA LEU A 3 -8.77 -22.30 -1.37
C LEU A 3 -8.08 -23.16 -2.44
N ASP A 4 -7.19 -24.07 -2.03
CA ASP A 4 -6.49 -24.99 -2.95
C ASP A 4 -7.45 -26.08 -3.45
N LYS A 5 -8.30 -26.62 -2.57
CA LYS A 5 -9.36 -27.57 -2.94
C LYS A 5 -10.44 -26.94 -3.83
N ASP A 6 -10.74 -25.67 -3.64
CA ASP A 6 -11.71 -24.93 -4.48
C ASP A 6 -11.18 -24.72 -5.91
N GLY A 7 -9.85 -24.76 -6.10
CA GLY A 7 -9.22 -24.78 -7.43
C GLY A 7 -9.09 -23.43 -8.13
N GLY A 8 -9.43 -22.31 -7.46
CA GLY A 8 -9.36 -20.96 -8.05
C GLY A 8 -7.95 -20.50 -8.44
N PHE A 9 -6.90 -21.16 -7.93
CA PHE A 9 -5.52 -20.93 -8.41
C PHE A 9 -5.30 -21.39 -9.86
N PHE A 10 -6.04 -22.41 -10.33
CA PHE A 10 -5.88 -22.99 -11.67
C PHE A 10 -7.07 -22.71 -12.59
N TYR A 11 -8.29 -22.72 -12.05
CA TYR A 11 -9.52 -22.46 -12.81
C TYR A 11 -9.84 -20.96 -12.90
N GLU A 12 -9.24 -20.16 -12.02
CA GLU A 12 -9.23 -18.69 -12.11
C GLU A 12 -7.79 -18.17 -12.12
N ARG A 13 -7.52 -17.04 -11.46
CA ARG A 13 -6.19 -16.46 -11.33
C ARG A 13 -6.02 -15.80 -9.97
N TRP A 14 -6.32 -16.54 -8.91
CA TRP A 14 -6.10 -16.07 -7.54
C TRP A 14 -4.61 -15.83 -7.31
N GLY A 15 -4.24 -14.56 -7.19
CA GLY A 15 -2.89 -14.18 -6.79
C GLY A 15 -2.68 -14.40 -5.30
N ASP A 16 -1.43 -14.60 -4.90
CA ASP A 16 -1.04 -14.66 -3.50
C ASP A 16 -1.34 -13.34 -2.77
N ALA A 17 -1.14 -12.19 -3.43
CA ALA A 17 -1.40 -10.87 -2.86
C ALA A 17 -2.84 -10.72 -2.29
N PRO A 18 -3.93 -10.91 -3.06
CA PRO A 18 -5.28 -10.85 -2.49
C PRO A 18 -5.55 -11.93 -1.44
N VAL A 19 -4.97 -13.14 -1.58
CA VAL A 19 -5.13 -14.21 -0.58
C VAL A 19 -4.50 -13.82 0.77
N HIS A 20 -3.27 -13.31 0.76
CA HIS A 20 -2.58 -12.81 1.95
C HIS A 20 -3.32 -11.62 2.57
N SER A 21 -3.77 -10.66 1.75
CA SER A 21 -4.51 -9.49 2.26
C SER A 21 -5.83 -9.88 2.93
N ILE A 22 -6.58 -10.83 2.37
CA ILE A 22 -7.81 -11.35 2.98
C ILE A 22 -7.50 -12.06 4.30
N ALA A 23 -6.50 -12.94 4.31
CA ALA A 23 -6.12 -13.65 5.54
C ALA A 23 -5.71 -12.65 6.63
N ALA A 24 -4.76 -11.76 6.36
CA ALA A 24 -4.30 -10.76 7.32
C ALA A 24 -5.44 -9.87 7.83
N GLY A 25 -6.31 -9.38 6.93
CA GLY A 25 -7.43 -8.51 7.29
C GLY A 25 -8.55 -9.17 8.09
N LEU A 26 -8.63 -10.51 8.09
CA LEU A 26 -9.64 -11.27 8.83
C LEU A 26 -9.10 -11.91 10.11
N THR A 27 -7.81 -12.25 10.17
CA THR A 27 -7.25 -13.06 11.27
C THR A 27 -6.37 -12.27 12.23
N LEU A 28 -5.91 -11.08 11.86
CA LEU A 28 -5.10 -10.21 12.72
C LEU A 28 -5.94 -9.04 13.24
N LYS A 29 -5.50 -8.44 14.34
CA LYS A 29 -5.97 -7.12 14.74
C LYS A 29 -5.40 -6.07 13.79
N LYS A 30 -6.11 -4.98 13.61
CA LYS A 30 -5.70 -3.89 12.70
C LYS A 30 -4.31 -3.36 13.02
N GLU A 31 -3.99 -3.25 14.32
CA GLU A 31 -2.74 -2.70 14.83
C GLU A 31 -1.54 -3.63 14.62
N GLU A 32 -1.76 -4.88 14.22
CA GLU A 32 -0.70 -5.84 13.87
C GLU A 32 -0.28 -5.70 12.40
N ILE A 33 -0.99 -4.90 11.60
CA ILE A 33 -0.64 -4.57 10.22
C ILE A 33 -0.03 -3.17 10.19
N HIS A 34 1.11 -3.04 9.53
CA HIS A 34 1.86 -1.79 9.47
C HIS A 34 2.03 -1.32 8.02
N PHE A 35 1.76 -0.04 7.78
CA PHE A 35 2.10 0.63 6.53
C PHE A 35 3.41 1.42 6.71
N PHE A 36 4.45 0.98 6.01
CA PHE A 36 5.78 1.59 6.05
C PHE A 36 5.84 2.85 5.19
N ASN A 37 5.32 3.97 5.70
CA ASN A 37 5.38 5.27 4.99
C ASN A 37 6.82 5.84 4.86
N ASP A 38 7.77 5.25 5.56
CA ASP A 38 9.16 5.67 5.66
C ASP A 38 10.09 4.99 4.64
N ILE A 39 9.64 3.92 3.96
CA ILE A 39 10.48 3.11 3.07
C ILE A 39 10.10 3.35 1.61
N ALA A 40 10.87 4.14 0.87
CA ALA A 40 10.65 4.26 -0.57
C ALA A 40 10.80 2.92 -1.31
N TYR A 41 9.83 2.57 -2.16
CA TYR A 41 9.80 1.30 -2.87
C TYR A 41 9.26 1.46 -4.30
N TYR A 42 9.81 0.67 -5.22
CA TYR A 42 9.36 0.63 -6.61
C TYR A 42 9.20 -0.82 -7.06
N HIS A 43 8.01 -1.13 -7.58
CA HIS A 43 7.73 -2.34 -8.32
C HIS A 43 6.84 -1.98 -9.50
N VAL A 44 7.32 -2.22 -10.72
CA VAL A 44 6.66 -1.78 -11.94
C VAL A 44 5.14 -2.09 -11.94
N PRO A 45 4.27 -1.12 -12.27
CA PRO A 45 4.55 0.28 -12.60
C PRO A 45 4.45 1.25 -11.40
N PHE A 46 4.34 0.76 -10.17
CA PHE A 46 3.97 1.56 -9.01
C PHE A 46 5.18 1.95 -8.15
N THR A 47 5.15 3.20 -7.71
CA THR A 47 6.12 3.77 -6.77
C THR A 47 5.40 4.10 -5.48
N HIS A 48 5.91 3.61 -4.36
CA HIS A 48 5.65 4.22 -3.06
C HIS A 48 6.80 5.19 -2.75
N CYS A 49 6.46 6.45 -2.54
CA CYS A 49 7.42 7.50 -2.20
C CYS A 49 7.00 8.17 -0.89
N PRO A 50 7.82 8.15 0.17
CA PRO A 50 7.46 8.75 1.46
C PRO A 50 6.95 10.19 1.30
N THR A 51 5.75 10.47 1.82
CA THR A 51 5.17 11.82 1.76
C THR A 51 5.88 12.77 2.71
N GLY A 52 6.14 14.00 2.24
CA GLY A 52 6.85 15.05 2.96
C GLY A 52 8.24 15.33 2.38
N GLU A 53 8.43 16.53 1.85
CA GLU A 53 9.68 16.94 1.19
C GLU A 53 10.89 16.85 2.12
N GLN A 54 10.78 17.40 3.34
CA GLN A 54 11.88 17.37 4.30
C GLN A 54 12.32 15.94 4.64
N TYR A 55 11.35 15.03 4.86
CA TYR A 55 11.64 13.63 5.15
C TYR A 55 12.45 12.98 4.03
N ARG A 56 12.02 13.18 2.77
CA ARG A 56 12.72 12.66 1.59
C ARG A 56 14.13 13.23 1.46
N MET A 57 14.32 14.52 1.73
CA MET A 57 15.62 15.17 1.66
C MET A 57 16.57 14.64 2.75
N ASP A 58 16.09 14.51 3.98
CA ASP A 58 16.87 14.01 5.12
C ASP A 58 17.30 12.55 4.92
N HIS A 59 16.42 11.73 4.34
CA HIS A 59 16.66 10.30 4.10
C HIS A 59 17.18 9.99 2.70
N LYS A 60 17.47 11.02 1.89
CA LYS A 60 18.05 10.90 0.54
C LYS A 60 17.23 9.99 -0.37
N CYS A 61 15.90 10.09 -0.31
CA CYS A 61 15.01 9.33 -1.17
C CYS A 61 15.24 9.70 -2.65
N HIS A 62 15.30 8.69 -3.53
CA HIS A 62 15.49 8.88 -4.97
C HIS A 62 14.18 8.99 -5.76
N CYS A 63 13.06 8.58 -5.17
CA CYS A 63 11.76 8.56 -5.83
C CYS A 63 11.25 9.97 -6.18
N ASN A 64 10.47 10.07 -7.26
CA ASN A 64 9.76 11.28 -7.62
C ASN A 64 8.37 11.28 -6.94
N PRO A 65 8.06 12.25 -6.06
CA PRO A 65 6.79 12.27 -5.33
C PRO A 65 5.56 12.44 -6.23
N LYS A 66 5.72 12.94 -7.45
CA LYS A 66 4.61 13.02 -8.43
C LYS A 66 4.19 11.65 -8.96
N ASP A 67 5.09 10.67 -8.89
CA ASP A 67 4.84 9.30 -9.32
C ASP A 67 4.37 8.41 -8.15
N ASN A 68 4.13 9.00 -6.97
CA ASN A 68 3.66 8.28 -5.78
C ASN A 68 2.26 7.71 -6.02
N PHE A 69 2.14 6.39 -5.99
CA PHE A 69 0.91 5.68 -6.27
C PHE A 69 -0.05 5.66 -5.07
N ASP A 70 0.44 5.87 -3.86
CA ASP A 70 -0.35 5.75 -2.61
C ASP A 70 -1.68 6.50 -2.67
N TRP A 71 -1.65 7.73 -3.18
CA TRP A 71 -2.79 8.65 -3.15
C TRP A 71 -3.60 8.65 -4.44
N ASN A 72 -3.19 7.89 -5.45
CA ASN A 72 -3.96 7.71 -6.66
C ASN A 72 -5.30 7.00 -6.37
N GLY A 73 -6.37 7.34 -7.08
CA GLY A 73 -7.70 6.76 -6.87
C GLY A 73 -7.80 5.24 -7.10
N TYR A 74 -6.83 4.65 -7.81
CA TYR A 74 -6.74 3.19 -8.00
C TYR A 74 -5.98 2.48 -6.86
N SER A 75 -5.33 3.23 -5.97
CA SER A 75 -4.66 2.69 -4.78
C SER A 75 -5.63 2.45 -3.63
N CYS A 76 -5.25 1.57 -2.70
CA CYS A 76 -5.96 1.30 -1.47
C CYS A 76 -5.39 2.05 -0.25
N THR A 77 -4.28 2.79 -0.38
CA THR A 77 -3.62 3.45 0.76
C THR A 77 -4.55 4.47 1.44
N ALA A 78 -5.29 5.28 0.69
CA ALA A 78 -6.26 6.21 1.26
C ALA A 78 -7.33 5.50 2.12
N ARG A 79 -7.82 4.34 1.66
CA ARG A 79 -8.78 3.51 2.39
C ARG A 79 -8.15 2.86 3.63
N TYR A 80 -6.88 2.44 3.54
CA TYR A 80 -6.15 1.93 4.69
C TYR A 80 -6.07 2.98 5.80
N TYR A 81 -5.76 4.24 5.47
CA TYR A 81 -5.71 5.33 6.45
C TYR A 81 -7.09 5.58 7.08
N GLU A 82 -8.16 5.64 6.27
CA GLU A 82 -9.53 5.83 6.76
C GLU A 82 -9.96 4.73 7.73
N LEU A 83 -9.76 3.45 7.36
CA LEU A 83 -10.17 2.30 8.17
C LEU A 83 -9.40 2.18 9.51
N ASN A 84 -8.22 2.77 9.58
CA ASN A 84 -7.35 2.78 10.75
C ASN A 84 -7.38 4.12 11.51
N ASN A 85 -8.25 5.06 11.13
CA ASN A 85 -8.33 6.41 11.71
C ASN A 85 -6.96 7.13 11.73
N MET A 86 -6.17 6.94 10.68
CA MET A 86 -4.87 7.59 10.53
C MET A 86 -5.02 8.91 9.80
N GLU A 87 -4.34 9.94 10.28
CA GLU A 87 -4.23 11.21 9.56
C GLU A 87 -3.30 11.03 8.36
N LYS A 88 -3.74 11.49 7.18
CA LYS A 88 -2.91 11.49 5.99
C LYS A 88 -1.75 12.49 6.17
N PRO A 89 -0.53 12.15 5.71
CA PRO A 89 0.64 13.01 5.90
C PRO A 89 0.49 14.33 5.13
N ALA A 90 0.96 15.43 5.71
CA ALA A 90 0.88 16.75 5.09
C ALA A 90 1.54 16.78 3.70
N GLY A 91 0.83 17.32 2.71
CA GLY A 91 1.32 17.42 1.32
C GLY A 91 0.92 16.24 0.43
N TRP A 92 0.22 15.23 0.97
CA TRP A 92 -0.30 14.11 0.18
C TRP A 92 -1.20 14.57 -0.97
N GLU A 93 -1.92 15.68 -0.84
CA GLU A 93 -2.81 16.22 -1.87
C GLU A 93 -2.08 16.67 -3.15
N GLN A 94 -0.76 16.86 -3.05
CA GLN A 94 0.10 17.28 -4.16
C GLN A 94 0.80 16.08 -4.83
N GLU A 95 0.61 14.88 -4.28
CA GLU A 95 1.23 13.63 -4.67
C GLU A 95 0.13 12.71 -5.19
N GLY A 96 0.23 12.22 -6.43
CA GLY A 96 -0.84 11.46 -7.08
C GLY A 96 -1.83 12.38 -7.82
N ASN A 97 -1.69 12.41 -9.16
CA ASN A 97 -2.78 12.84 -10.03
C ASN A 97 -3.89 11.77 -10.06
#